data_AF-A0A3C1MVF7-F1
#
_entry.id   AF-A0A3C1MVF7-F1
#
_cell.length_a   1.000
_cell.length_b   1.000
_cell.length_c   1.000
_cell.angle_alpha   90.00
_cell.angle_beta   90.00
_cell.angle_gamma   90.00
#
_symmetry.space_group_name_H-M   'P 1'
#
loop_
_entity.id
_entity.type
_entity.pdbx_description
1 polymer ?
#
loop_
_entity_poly.entity_id
_entity_poly.type
_entity_poly.pdbx_seq_one_letter_code
_entity_poly.pdbx_strand_id
1 'polypeptide(L)' 'PDTRFAGRIAKIAPALDPQTRRVSVRCSVGNRDGRLKPAMFARVSLLAGADKLAFRVPNAALVSDGL' A
#
# COMPACT_ATOMS: atom_id res chain seq x y z
N PRO A 1 -10.03 11.02 12.54
CA PRO A 1 -9.52 9.66 12.25
C PRO A 1 -9.60 9.22 10.77
N ASP A 2 -10.38 9.89 9.91
CA ASP A 2 -10.62 9.40 8.53
C ASP A 2 -10.00 10.23 7.41
N THR A 3 -8.90 10.94 7.68
CA THR A 3 -8.24 11.71 6.62
C THR A 3 -7.28 10.83 5.85
N ARG A 4 -7.52 10.70 4.55
CA ARG A 4 -6.60 10.04 3.63
C ARG A 4 -5.54 11.04 3.20
N PHE A 5 -4.28 10.62 3.25
CA PHE A 5 -3.16 11.40 2.76
C PHE A 5 -2.55 10.67 1.58
N ALA A 6 -2.39 11.38 0.46
CA ALA A 6 -1.62 10.87 -0.66
C ALA A 6 -0.13 10.90 -0.29
N GLY A 7 0.57 9.80 -0.55
CA GLY A 7 1.99 9.65 -0.30
C GLY A 7 2.67 8.90 -1.43
N ARG A 8 3.96 9.13 -1.60
CA ARG A 8 4.80 8.39 -2.56
C ARG A 8 5.81 7.55 -1.79
N ILE A 9 6.06 6.34 -2.26
CA ILE A 9 7.14 5.50 -1.73
C ILE A 9 8.47 6.16 -2.11
N ALA A 10 9.28 6.51 -1.12
CA ALA A 10 10.57 7.16 -1.30
C ALA A 10 11.72 6.16 -1.29
N LYS A 11 11.63 5.12 -0.45
CA LYS A 11 12.65 4.08 -0.35
C LYS A 11 12.06 2.76 0.12
N ILE A 12 12.53 1.68 -0.47
CA ILE A 12 12.29 0.31 -0.02
C ILE A 12 13.62 -0.19 0.54
N ALA A 13 13.61 -0.81 1.73
CA ALA A 13 14.82 -1.36 2.32
C ALA A 13 15.37 -2.48 1.43
N PRO A 14 16.71 -2.55 1.25
CA PRO A 14 17.33 -3.55 0.37
C PRO A 14 17.31 -4.97 0.96
N ALA A 15 17.08 -5.10 2.26
CA ALA A 15 17.09 -6.36 2.97
C ALA A 15 15.78 -6.58 3.75
N LEU A 16 15.37 -7.84 3.80
CA LEU A 16 14.28 -8.32 4.65
C LEU A 16 14.77 -8.42 6.09
N ASP A 17 13.99 -7.93 7.04
CA ASP A 17 14.24 -8.23 8.45
C ASP A 17 13.96 -9.73 8.71
N PRO A 18 14.97 -10.54 9.08
CA PRO A 18 14.82 -11.98 9.22
C PRO A 18 13.93 -12.39 10.42
N GLN A 19 13.80 -11.52 11.43
CA GLN A 19 12.99 -11.80 12.62
C GLN A 19 11.50 -11.58 12.33
N THR A 20 11.17 -10.43 11.73
CA THR A 20 9.78 -10.05 11.48
C THR A 20 9.27 -10.49 10.11
N ARG A 21 10.18 -10.90 9.21
CA ARG A 21 9.91 -11.17 7.79
C ARG A 21 9.22 -9.99 7.10
N ARG A 22 9.62 -8.76 7.46
CA ARG A 22 9.09 -7.52 6.89
C ARG A 22 10.17 -6.75 6.15
N VAL A 23 9.76 -6.10 5.07
CA VAL A 23 10.58 -5.12 4.36
C VAL A 23 10.15 -3.74 4.80
N SER A 24 11.10 -2.97 5.34
CA SER A 24 10.83 -1.58 5.74
C SER A 24 10.64 -0.71 4.49
N VAL A 25 9.50 -0.03 4.40
CA VAL A 25 9.20 0.92 3.32
C VAL A 25 9.05 2.31 3.92
N ARG A 26 9.80 3.26 3.37
CA ARG A 26 9.70 4.68 3.72
C ARG A 26 8.91 5.40 2.64
N CYS A 27 7.85 6.11 3.05
CA CYS A 27 7.07 6.97 2.18
C CYS A 27 7.24 8.44 2.57
N SER A 28 7.09 9.33 1.60
CA SER A 28 6.96 10.77 1.81
C SER A 28 5.50 11.17 1.67
N VAL A 29 5.02 11.96 2.63
CA VAL A 29 3.65 12.48 2.67
C VAL A 29 3.75 13.99 2.90
N GLY A 30 3.01 14.77 2.12
CA GLY A 30 2.92 16.21 2.34
C GLY A 30 2.20 16.51 3.65
N ASN A 31 2.83 17.28 4.54
CA ASN A 31 2.26 17.68 5.83
C ASN A 31 2.23 19.20 5.98
N ARG A 32 1.73 19.92 4.97
CA ARG A 32 1.72 21.40 4.95
C ARG A 32 0.93 21.99 6.12
N ASP A 33 -0.19 21.36 6.47
CA ASP A 33 -1.08 21.84 7.53
C ASP A 33 -0.70 21.31 8.93
N GLY A 34 0.44 20.62 9.07
CA GLY A 34 0.93 20.10 10.36
C GLY A 34 0.05 19.04 11.02
N ARG A 35 -0.87 18.41 10.27
CA ARG A 35 -1.87 17.47 10.78
C ARG A 35 -1.31 16.11 11.16
N LEU A 36 -0.19 15.70 10.57
CA LEU A 36 0.54 14.49 10.95
C LEU A 36 1.58 14.84 12.01
N LYS A 37 1.45 14.26 13.21
CA LYS A 37 2.38 14.46 14.31
C LYS A 37 3.38 13.29 14.40
N PRO A 38 4.59 13.52 14.93
CA PRO A 38 5.53 12.43 15.23
C PRO A 38 4.90 11.37 16.14
N ALA A 39 5.37 10.12 16.04
CA ALA A 39 4.89 8.97 16.79
C ALA A 39 3.41 8.57 16.56
N MET A 40 2.74 9.11 15.53
CA MET A 40 1.41 8.63 15.13
C MET A 40 1.48 7.31 14.38
N PHE A 41 0.45 6.48 14.58
CA PHE A 41 0.22 5.28 13.78
C PHE A 41 -0.67 5.60 12.57
N ALA A 42 -0.39 4.95 11.44
CA ALA A 42 -1.18 5.07 10.23
C ALA A 42 -1.32 3.70 9.56
N ARG A 43 -2.43 3.50 8.85
CA ARG A 43 -2.62 2.36 7.95
C ARG A 43 -2.33 2.80 6.52
N VAL A 44 -1.48 2.05 5.84
CA VAL A 44 -1.12 2.32 4.45
C VAL A 44 -1.78 1.27 3.56
N SER A 45 -2.49 1.73 2.54
CA SER A 45 -2.99 0.88 1.46
C SER A 45 -2.15 1.13 0.22
N LEU A 46 -1.48 0.08 -0.26
CA LEU A 46 -0.70 0.14 -1.48
C LEU A 46 -1.62 -0.10 -2.67
N LEU A 47 -1.66 0.86 -3.59
CA LEU A 47 -2.37 0.72 -4.86
C LEU A 47 -1.44 -0.01 -5.84
N ALA A 48 -1.42 -1.35 -5.75
CA ALA A 48 -0.67 -2.19 -6.69
C ALA A 48 -1.58 -2.58 -7.87
N GLY A 49 -1.03 -2.63 -9.09
CA GLY A 49 -1.73 -3.21 -10.25
C GLY A 49 -2.77 -2.31 -10.94
N ALA A 50 -2.77 -0.99 -10.69
CA ALA A 50 -3.68 -0.06 -11.37
C ALA A 50 -3.46 -0.01 -12.90
N ASP A 51 -2.24 -0.30 -13.36
CA ASP A 51 -1.82 -0.05 -14.75
C ASP A 51 -1.76 -1.30 -15.63
N LYS A 52 -2.22 -2.46 -15.15
CA LYS A 52 -2.39 -3.61 -16.06
C LYS A 52 -3.71 -3.43 -16.81
N LEU A 53 -3.62 -3.08 -18.09
CA LEU A 53 -4.74 -3.11 -19.02
C LEU A 53 -5.24 -4.56 -19.13
N ALA A 54 -6.35 -4.84 -18.44
CA ALA A 54 -6.99 -6.15 -18.44
C ALA A 54 -8.50 -5.97 -18.35
N PHE A 55 -9.24 -6.91 -18.93
CA PHE A 55 -10.69 -6.97 -18.76
C PHE A 55 -11.02 -7.27 -17.29
N ARG A 56 -11.92 -6.45 -16.72
CA ARG A 56 -12.40 -6.63 -15.35
C ARG A 56 -13.73 -7.37 -15.39
N VAL A 57 -13.78 -8.55 -14.80
CA VAL A 57 -15.02 -9.31 -14.59
C VAL A 57 -15.27 -9.42 -13.08
N PRO A 58 -16.54 -9.41 -12.62
CA PRO A 58 -16.85 -9.70 -11.22
C PRO A 58 -16.39 -11.10 -10.85
N ASN A 59 -15.90 -11.29 -9.62
CA ASN A 59 -15.49 -12.62 -9.13
C ASN A 59 -16.63 -13.65 -9.21
N ALA A 60 -17.89 -13.21 -9.07
CA ALA A 60 -19.07 -14.08 -9.19
C ALA A 60 -19.32 -14.61 -10.61
N ALA A 61 -18.71 -14.01 -11.63
CA ALA A 61 -18.80 -14.48 -13.02
C ALA A 61 -17.73 -15.52 -13.36
N LEU A 62 -16.79 -15.80 -12.44
CA LEU A 62 -15.75 -16.82 -12.64
C LEU A 62 -16.28 -18.18 -12.19
N VAL A 63 -16.38 -19.13 -13.12
CA VAL A 63 -16.64 -20.54 -12.82
C VAL A 63 -15.37 -21.31 -13.14
N SER A 64 -14.74 -21.85 -12.11
CA SER A 64 -13.56 -22.71 -12.24
C SER A 64 -13.99 -24.15 -11.97
N ASP A 65 -14.17 -24.91 -13.05
CA ASP A 65 -14.33 -26.36 -12.97
C ASP A 65 -12.93 -26.97 -12.92
N GLY A 66 -12.57 -27.56 -11.79
CA GLY A 66 -11.21 -28.04 -11.52
C GLY A 66 -10.90 -29.34 -12.27
N LEU A 67 -9.61 -29.51 -12.61
CA LEU A 67 -9.04 -30.76 -13.15
C LEU A 67 -8.75 -31.75 -12.02
#